data_AF-A0AAD9TNY4-F1
#
_entry.id   AF-A0AAD9TNY4-F1
#
_cell.length_a   1.000
_cell.length_b   1.000
_cell.length_c   1.000
_cell.angle_alpha   90.00
_cell.angle_beta   90.00
_cell.angle_gamma   90.00
#
_symmetry.space_group_name_H-M   'P 1'
#
loop_
_entity.id
_entity.type
_entity.pdbx_description
1 polymer ?
#
loop_
_entity_poly.entity_id
_entity_poly.type
_entity_poly.pdbx_seq_one_letter_code
_entity_poly.pdbx_strand_id
1 'polypeptide(L)'
;MDFTSLYADYYKRQTLIDAYSVPIIPVGHPSTWIVPSDIAERVVLNPSSRRQAGRPKASRRISSSERTTTQNCRRCGQPGCNSRRCSNPALTNEGLSRVIPEEYRHKCSICHTVGHNRQTCPTRGSTVE
;
A
#
# COMPACT_ATOMS: atom_id res chain seq x y z
N MET A 1 38.04 32.57 -24.86
CA MET A 1 38.44 32.19 -23.50
C MET A 1 38.71 30.71 -23.52
N ASP A 2 39.95 30.32 -23.23
CA ASP A 2 40.38 28.92 -23.26
C ASP A 2 40.13 28.30 -21.88
N PHE A 3 39.16 27.39 -21.80
CA PHE A 3 38.79 26.71 -20.55
C PHE A 3 39.68 25.50 -20.24
N THR A 4 40.67 25.20 -21.10
CA THR A 4 41.51 24.01 -20.95
C THR A 4 42.54 24.11 -19.82
N SER A 5 42.78 25.31 -19.28
CA SER A 5 43.67 25.53 -18.13
C SER A 5 42.99 25.38 -16.77
N LEU A 6 41.66 25.25 -16.74
CA LEU A 6 40.90 25.15 -15.48
C LEU A 6 40.87 23.74 -14.89
N TYR A 7 41.33 22.73 -15.63
CA TYR A 7 41.37 21.35 -15.16
C TYR A 7 42.81 20.85 -15.02
N ALA A 8 43.05 20.08 -13.96
CA ALA A 8 44.31 19.38 -13.75
C ALA A 8 44.56 18.36 -14.88
N ASP A 9 45.82 18.08 -15.18
CA ASP A 9 46.24 17.19 -16.27
C ASP A 9 45.56 15.81 -16.23
N TYR A 10 45.23 15.32 -15.03
CA TYR A 10 44.50 14.07 -14.81
C TYR A 10 43.14 13.98 -15.56
N TYR A 11 42.46 15.12 -15.76
CA TYR A 11 41.15 15.16 -16.42
C TYR A 11 41.24 15.42 -17.93
N LYS A 12 42.45 15.43 -18.50
CA LYS A 12 42.64 15.52 -19.96
C LYS A 12 42.11 14.26 -20.62
N ARG A 13 41.43 14.46 -21.76
CA ARG A 13 40.95 13.36 -22.62
C ARG A 13 42.05 12.35 -22.93
N GLN A 14 43.26 12.84 -23.25
CA GLN A 14 44.38 11.98 -23.60
C GLN A 14 44.78 11.08 -22.43
N THR A 15 44.90 11.64 -21.23
CA THR A 15 45.23 10.89 -20.01
C THR A 15 44.20 9.80 -19.71
N LEU A 16 42.92 10.07 -19.93
CA LEU A 16 41.87 9.06 -19.80
C LEU A 16 42.01 7.97 -20.86
N ILE A 17 42.24 8.34 -22.13
CA ILE A 17 42.44 7.37 -23.22
C ILE A 17 43.63 6.46 -22.89
N ASP A 18 44.76 7.03 -22.46
CA ASP A 18 45.98 6.28 -22.14
C ASP A 18 45.78 5.38 -20.91
N ALA A 19 45.01 5.82 -19.90
CA ALA A 19 44.69 4.99 -18.74
C ALA A 19 43.87 3.74 -19.11
N TYR A 20 43.01 3.86 -20.13
CA TYR A 20 42.16 2.77 -20.62
C TYR A 20 42.67 2.16 -21.94
N SER A 21 43.87 2.52 -22.41
CA SER A 21 44.42 2.02 -23.68
C SER A 21 45.00 0.62 -23.55
N VAL A 22 45.17 0.12 -22.33
CA VAL A 22 45.62 -1.24 -22.07
C VAL A 22 44.60 -2.22 -22.68
N PRO A 23 45.04 -3.17 -23.52
CA PRO A 23 44.13 -4.13 -24.13
C PRO A 23 43.46 -4.98 -23.05
N ILE A 24 42.14 -5.05 -23.09
CA ILE A 24 41.39 -6.02 -22.29
C ILE A 24 41.64 -7.39 -22.91
N ILE A 25 42.54 -8.17 -22.32
CA ILE A 25 42.79 -9.54 -22.76
C ILE A 25 41.58 -10.39 -22.33
N PRO A 26 40.81 -10.94 -23.28
CA PRO A 26 39.69 -11.80 -22.91
C PRO A 26 40.21 -13.04 -22.19
N VAL A 27 39.51 -13.46 -21.15
CA VAL A 27 39.80 -14.74 -20.50
C VAL A 27 39.54 -15.85 -21.52
N GLY A 28 40.50 -16.75 -21.71
CA GLY A 28 40.38 -17.86 -22.66
C GLY A 28 39.22 -18.80 -22.33
N HIS A 29 38.84 -19.66 -23.28
CA HIS A 29 37.79 -20.65 -23.06
C HIS A 29 38.20 -21.62 -21.92
N PRO A 30 37.28 -22.02 -21.01
CA PRO A 30 37.62 -22.89 -19.88
C PRO A 30 38.31 -24.21 -20.26
N SER A 31 38.09 -24.71 -21.48
CA SER A 31 38.76 -25.93 -21.98
C SER A 31 40.26 -25.77 -22.23
N THR A 32 40.77 -24.55 -22.35
CA THR A 32 42.21 -24.29 -22.53
C THR A 32 42.91 -24.04 -21.20
N TRP A 33 42.19 -24.07 -20.08
CA TRP A 33 42.75 -23.82 -18.76
C TRP A 33 43.39 -25.09 -18.22
N ILE A 34 44.67 -25.00 -17.86
CA ILE A 34 45.36 -26.05 -17.14
C ILE A 34 45.02 -25.85 -15.66
N VAL A 35 44.25 -26.75 -15.06
CA VAL A 35 43.89 -26.73 -13.64
C VAL A 35 44.80 -27.68 -12.88
N PRO A 36 45.69 -27.18 -12.00
CA PRO A 36 46.51 -28.00 -11.11
C PRO A 36 45.68 -28.91 -10.20
N SER A 37 46.23 -30.09 -9.85
CA SER A 37 45.52 -31.11 -9.06
C SER A 37 45.07 -30.62 -7.69
N ASP A 38 45.88 -29.80 -7.02
CA ASP A 38 45.56 -29.17 -5.72
C ASP A 38 44.35 -28.23 -5.78
N ILE A 39 44.15 -27.56 -6.92
CA ILE A 39 42.98 -26.70 -7.15
C ILE A 39 41.76 -27.54 -7.53
N ALA A 40 41.96 -28.58 -8.34
CA ALA A 40 40.88 -29.48 -8.78
C ALA A 40 40.26 -30.27 -7.61
N GLU A 41 41.08 -30.64 -6.61
CA GLU A 41 40.63 -31.34 -5.40
C GLU A 41 39.91 -30.42 -4.39
N ARG A 42 40.04 -29.10 -4.53
CA ARG A 42 39.48 -28.15 -3.58
C ARG A 42 37.98 -28.00 -3.76
N VAL A 43 37.21 -28.64 -2.89
CA VAL A 43 35.74 -28.47 -2.85
C VAL A 43 35.38 -27.08 -2.31
N VAL A 44 34.95 -26.18 -3.19
CA VAL A 44 34.42 -24.87 -2.80
C VAL A 44 32.92 -25.00 -2.53
N LEU A 45 32.55 -24.99 -1.26
CA LEU A 45 31.14 -24.92 -0.87
C LEU A 45 30.58 -23.55 -1.23
N ASN A 46 29.32 -23.51 -1.67
CA ASN A 46 28.63 -22.27 -1.89
C ASN A 46 28.55 -21.48 -0.56
N PRO A 47 28.63 -20.14 -0.60
CA PRO A 47 28.41 -19.34 0.60
C PRO A 47 27.03 -19.66 1.18
N SER A 48 26.99 -19.91 2.49
CA SER A 48 25.78 -20.03 3.28
C SER A 48 25.11 -18.66 3.36
N SER A 49 24.45 -18.25 2.28
CA SER A 49 23.59 -17.08 2.30
C SER A 49 22.18 -17.51 2.68
N ARG A 50 21.59 -16.86 3.69
CA ARG A 50 20.13 -16.92 3.83
C ARG A 50 19.55 -16.24 2.60
N ARG A 51 18.64 -16.91 1.89
CA ARG A 51 17.83 -16.25 0.86
C ARG A 51 17.22 -15.00 1.47
N GLN A 52 17.45 -13.84 0.85
CA GLN A 52 16.74 -12.63 1.23
C GLN A 52 15.24 -12.91 1.22
N ALA A 53 14.50 -12.24 2.12
CA ALA A 53 13.06 -12.36 2.15
C ALA A 53 12.52 -12.04 0.74
N GLY A 54 11.96 -13.06 0.09
CA GLY A 54 11.42 -12.92 -1.26
C GLY A 54 10.15 -12.07 -1.26
N ARG A 55 9.48 -12.07 -2.42
CA ARG A 55 8.18 -11.42 -2.58
C ARG A 55 7.23 -11.78 -1.42
N PRO A 56 6.60 -10.79 -0.78
CA PRO A 56 5.58 -11.06 0.23
C PRO A 56 4.50 -11.99 -0.34
N LYS A 57 4.01 -12.91 0.50
CA LYS A 57 2.91 -13.81 0.13
C LYS A 57 1.70 -12.99 -0.30
N ALA A 58 0.97 -13.46 -1.32
CA ALA A 58 -0.26 -12.83 -1.78
C ALA A 58 -1.32 -12.73 -0.66
N SER A 59 -1.33 -13.71 0.25
CA SER A 59 -2.10 -13.63 1.49
C SER A 59 -1.18 -13.31 2.67
N ARG A 60 -1.53 -12.25 3.39
CA ARG A 60 -0.90 -11.86 4.65
C ARG A 60 -1.39 -12.79 5.77
N ARG A 61 -0.49 -13.18 6.68
CA ARG A 61 -0.89 -13.83 7.94
C ARG A 61 -1.47 -12.79 8.89
N ILE A 62 -2.72 -12.98 9.29
CA ILE A 62 -3.42 -12.13 10.27
C ILE A 62 -2.93 -12.53 11.65
N SER A 63 -2.61 -11.55 12.50
CA SER A 63 -2.18 -11.78 13.88
C SER A 63 -3.39 -12.04 14.80
N SER A 64 -3.18 -12.68 15.96
CA SER A 64 -4.28 -13.03 16.88
C SER A 64 -5.08 -11.82 17.39
N SER A 65 -4.47 -10.63 17.42
CA SER A 65 -5.10 -9.38 17.84
C SER A 65 -5.85 -8.65 16.72
N GLU A 66 -5.75 -9.11 15.48
CA GLU A 66 -6.23 -8.40 14.32
C GLU A 66 -7.55 -9.00 13.81
N ARG A 67 -8.58 -8.16 13.68
CA ARG A 67 -9.91 -8.58 13.22
C ARG A 67 -10.01 -8.50 11.70
N THR A 68 -10.54 -9.56 11.07
CA THR A 68 -10.87 -9.56 9.63
C THR A 68 -12.11 -8.70 9.39
N THR A 69 -11.95 -7.39 9.21
CA THR A 69 -13.05 -6.52 8.80
C THR A 69 -13.13 -6.51 7.27
N THR A 70 -14.19 -7.12 6.72
CA THR A 70 -14.54 -6.94 5.31
C THR A 70 -15.17 -5.57 5.14
N GLN A 71 -14.50 -4.68 4.40
CA GLN A 71 -15.08 -3.39 4.05
C GLN A 71 -16.25 -3.62 3.11
N ASN A 72 -17.40 -3.06 3.46
CA ASN A 72 -18.58 -3.06 2.60
C ASN A 72 -18.44 -2.01 1.50
N CYS A 73 -19.05 -2.28 0.35
CA CYS A 73 -19.10 -1.31 -0.73
C CYS A 73 -19.98 -0.13 -0.34
N ARG A 74 -19.48 1.10 -0.43
CA ARG A 74 -20.25 2.32 -0.13
C ARG A 74 -21.49 2.52 -1.02
N ARG A 75 -21.51 1.92 -2.22
CA ARG A 75 -22.64 2.03 -3.16
C ARG A 75 -23.73 1.01 -2.84
N CYS A 76 -23.38 -0.28 -2.75
CA CYS A 76 -24.36 -1.36 -2.64
C CYS A 76 -24.40 -2.08 -1.27
N GLY A 77 -23.54 -1.70 -0.32
CA GLY A 77 -23.46 -2.29 1.02
C GLY A 77 -22.88 -3.71 1.10
N GLN A 78 -22.61 -4.36 -0.04
CA GLN A 78 -22.12 -5.73 -0.07
C GLN A 78 -20.59 -5.81 0.08
N PRO A 79 -20.06 -6.79 0.83
CA PRO A 79 -18.62 -7.03 0.91
C PRO A 79 -18.07 -7.59 -0.40
N GLY A 80 -16.77 -7.48 -0.63
CA GLY A 80 -16.09 -8.13 -1.76
C GLY A 80 -16.21 -7.41 -3.12
N CYS A 81 -16.92 -6.28 -3.19
CA CYS A 81 -16.90 -5.43 -4.38
C CYS A 81 -16.30 -4.05 -4.10
N ASN A 82 -15.56 -3.52 -5.07
CA ASN A 82 -14.98 -2.18 -4.99
C ASN A 82 -16.04 -1.14 -5.42
N SER A 83 -16.22 -0.09 -4.62
CA SER A 83 -17.16 1.00 -4.92
C SER A 83 -16.95 1.67 -6.28
N ARG A 84 -15.69 1.75 -6.76
CA ARG A 84 -15.36 2.33 -8.08
C ARG A 84 -15.85 1.47 -9.24
N ARG A 85 -15.87 0.15 -9.07
CA ARG A 85 -16.29 -0.80 -10.12
C ARG A 85 -17.59 -1.55 -9.80
N CYS A 86 -18.33 -1.07 -8.80
CA CYS A 86 -19.57 -1.70 -8.37
C CYS A 86 -20.67 -1.52 -9.42
N SER A 87 -21.14 -2.63 -9.99
CA SER A 87 -22.28 -2.70 -10.92
C SER A 87 -23.61 -2.97 -10.23
N ASN A 88 -23.59 -3.25 -8.91
CA ASN A 88 -24.80 -3.48 -8.14
C ASN A 88 -25.57 -2.15 -7.94
N PRO A 89 -26.91 -2.21 -7.81
CA PRO A 89 -27.72 -1.04 -7.53
C PRO A 89 -27.27 -0.37 -6.22
N ALA A 90 -27.46 0.96 -6.15
CA ALA A 90 -27.21 1.70 -4.93
C ALA A 90 -28.13 1.18 -3.82
N LEU A 91 -27.65 1.19 -2.58
CA LEU A 91 -28.51 1.03 -1.40
C LEU A 91 -29.58 2.13 -1.49
N THR A 92 -30.79 1.75 -1.87
CA THR A 92 -31.94 2.63 -1.78
C THR A 92 -32.36 2.67 -0.31
N ASN A 93 -32.67 3.86 0.18
CA ASN A 93 -33.10 4.05 1.57
C ASN A 93 -34.44 3.35 1.90
N GLU A 94 -35.08 2.74 0.90
CA GLU A 94 -36.32 1.95 0.97
C GLU A 94 -36.26 0.76 1.96
N GLY A 95 -35.07 0.36 2.41
CA GLY A 95 -34.90 -0.71 3.41
C GLY A 95 -34.36 -0.27 4.77
N LEU A 96 -34.06 1.02 4.96
CA LEU A 96 -33.58 1.60 6.23
C LEU A 96 -34.67 2.37 6.97
N SER A 97 -35.93 1.93 6.86
CA SER A 97 -36.90 2.20 7.91
C SER A 97 -36.39 1.53 9.18
N ARG A 98 -35.56 2.24 9.94
CA ARG A 98 -35.36 1.95 11.35
C ARG A 98 -36.74 2.09 11.95
N VAL A 99 -37.45 0.98 12.12
CA VAL A 99 -38.61 0.93 12.98
C VAL A 99 -38.06 1.24 14.36
N ILE A 100 -38.03 2.52 14.73
CA ILE A 100 -37.63 2.96 16.06
C ILE A 100 -38.74 2.46 16.98
N PRO A 101 -38.44 1.58 17.96
CA PRO A 101 -39.41 1.18 18.97
C PRO A 101 -40.10 2.41 19.56
N GLU A 102 -41.39 2.31 19.86
CA GLU A 102 -42.21 3.46 20.30
C GLU A 102 -41.57 4.22 21.48
N GLU A 103 -40.96 3.47 22.39
CA GLU A 103 -40.19 3.96 23.54
C GLU A 103 -39.00 4.87 23.18
N TYR A 104 -38.36 4.67 22.02
CA TYR A 104 -37.17 5.42 21.58
C TYR A 104 -37.49 6.59 20.65
N ARG A 105 -38.78 6.83 20.35
CA ARG A 105 -39.16 7.98 19.52
C ARG A 105 -38.89 9.27 20.27
N HIS A 106 -38.22 10.22 19.61
CA HIS A 106 -37.94 11.53 20.19
C HIS A 106 -39.25 12.23 20.56
N LYS A 107 -39.43 12.46 21.87
CA LYS A 107 -40.56 13.17 22.45
C LYS A 107 -40.24 14.65 22.54
N CYS A 108 -41.22 15.50 22.26
CA CYS A 108 -41.07 16.94 22.42
C CYS A 108 -40.74 17.28 23.89
N SER A 109 -39.80 18.20 24.13
CA SER A 109 -39.42 18.60 25.49
C SER A 109 -40.48 19.48 26.18
N ILE A 110 -41.51 19.95 25.46
CA ILE A 110 -42.55 20.85 25.98
C ILE A 110 -43.84 20.07 26.31
N CYS A 111 -44.31 19.22 25.39
CA CYS A 111 -45.58 18.49 25.55
C CYS A 111 -45.43 16.96 25.54
N HIS A 112 -44.19 16.45 25.45
CA HIS A 112 -43.87 15.01 25.51
C HIS A 112 -44.51 14.12 24.45
N THR A 113 -45.14 14.67 23.41
CA THR A 113 -45.66 13.90 22.28
C THR A 113 -44.62 13.79 21.15
N VAL A 114 -44.75 12.73 20.34
CA VAL A 114 -43.85 12.46 19.20
C VAL A 114 -44.37 13.15 17.94
N GLY A 115 -43.49 13.35 16.95
CA GLY A 115 -43.86 13.87 15.63
C GLY A 115 -43.57 15.36 15.41
N HIS A 116 -43.10 16.08 16.43
CA HIS A 116 -42.66 17.47 16.30
C HIS A 116 -41.49 17.77 17.24
N ASN A 117 -40.86 18.94 17.09
CA ASN A 117 -39.75 19.37 17.93
C ASN A 117 -40.18 20.55 18.83
N ARG A 118 -39.34 20.94 19.80
CA ARG A 118 -39.67 22.04 20.72
C ARG A 118 -39.99 23.36 20.01
N GLN A 119 -39.48 23.56 18.79
CA GLN A 119 -39.67 24.81 18.05
C GLN A 119 -41.03 24.86 17.34
N THR A 120 -41.52 23.71 16.89
CA THR A 120 -42.82 23.56 16.20
C THR A 120 -43.93 23.07 17.12
N CYS A 121 -43.69 23.10 18.44
CA CYS A 121 -44.66 22.62 19.42
C CYS A 121 -45.90 23.54 19.46
N PRO A 122 -47.13 23.01 19.34
CA PRO A 122 -48.35 23.81 19.36
C PRO A 122 -48.58 24.54 20.69
N THR A 123 -48.05 24.01 21.79
CA THR A 123 -48.12 24.60 23.14
C THR A 123 -46.93 25.50 23.44
N ARG A 124 -46.07 25.77 22.44
CA ARG A 124 -44.92 26.67 22.60
C ARG A 124 -45.41 28.09 22.82
N GLY A 125 -45.36 28.56 24.06
CA GLY A 125 -45.79 29.90 24.44
C GLY A 125 -47.20 29.98 25.03
N SER A 126 -47.91 28.86 25.22
CA SER A 126 -49.08 28.84 26.09
C SER A 126 -48.61 28.89 27.54
N THR A 127 -48.43 30.08 28.07
CA THR A 127 -48.40 30.33 29.51
C THR A 127 -49.77 29.93 30.06
N VAL A 128 -49.79 28.87 30.88
CA VAL A 128 -50.98 28.46 31.64
C VAL A 128 -51.17 29.50 32.74
N GLU A 129 -52.29 30.23 32.72
CA GLU A 129 -52.85 30.88 33.92
C GLU A 129 -53.32 29.82 34.92
#